data_AF-A0A2S6USQ0-F1
#
_entry.id   AF-A0A2S6USQ0-F1
#
_cell.length_a   1.000
_cell.length_b   1.000
_cell.length_c   1.000
_cell.angle_alpha   90.00
_cell.angle_beta   90.00
_cell.angle_gamma   90.00
#
_symmetry.space_group_name_H-M   'P 1'
#
loop_
_entity.id
_entity.type
_entity.pdbx_description
1 polymer ?
#
loop_
_entity_poly.entity_id
_entity_poly.type
_entity_poly.pdbx_seq_one_letter_code
_entity_poly.pdbx_strand_id
1 'polypeptide(L)' 'MKHIKITDFSQNNILSIEDLSPVDINLILDLSENYVSLNKSQDKKISKLKGKTLINLFFESSTRTRT' A
#
# COMPACT_ATOMS: atom_id res chain seq x y z
N MET A 1 -3.34 15.44 -13.81
CA MET A 1 -3.28 14.70 -12.53
C MET A 1 -4.62 14.03 -12.30
N LYS A 2 -4.72 12.70 -12.46
CA LYS A 2 -5.96 11.97 -12.11
C LYS A 2 -6.06 11.93 -10.59
N HIS A 3 -7.15 12.47 -10.04
CA HIS A 3 -7.48 12.23 -8.63
C HIS A 3 -7.93 10.80 -8.48
N ILE A 4 -6.97 9.94 -8.19
CA ILE A 4 -7.20 8.55 -7.84
C ILE A 4 -7.85 8.52 -6.45
N LYS A 5 -9.12 8.11 -6.37
CA LYS A 5 -9.78 7.88 -5.09
C LYS A 5 -9.59 6.43 -4.69
N ILE A 6 -9.22 6.19 -3.44
CA ILE A 6 -9.10 4.82 -2.88
C ILE A 6 -10.43 4.06 -2.92
N THR A 7 -11.56 4.77 -3.07
CA THR A 7 -12.89 4.17 -3.28
C THR A 7 -13.00 3.32 -4.53
N ASP A 8 -12.01 3.39 -5.43
CA ASP A 8 -12.01 2.66 -6.70
C ASP A 8 -11.30 1.29 -6.59
N PHE A 9 -10.68 0.98 -5.43
CA PHE A 9 -10.08 -0.34 -5.19
C PHE A 9 -11.17 -1.35 -4.83
N SER A 10 -11.24 -2.44 -5.59
CA SER A 10 -12.37 -3.38 -5.52
C SER A 10 -12.30 -4.37 -4.36
N GLN A 11 -11.11 -4.57 -3.76
CA GLN A 11 -10.85 -5.62 -2.78
C GLN A 11 -10.73 -5.09 -1.34
N ASN A 12 -11.33 -5.81 -0.39
CA ASN A 12 -11.16 -5.52 1.04
C ASN A 12 -9.85 -6.10 1.61
N ASN A 13 -9.37 -7.23 1.07
CA ASN A 13 -8.17 -7.95 1.50
C ASN A 13 -7.31 -8.31 0.28
N ILE A 14 -6.00 -8.44 0.47
CA ILE A 14 -5.06 -8.90 -0.57
C ILE A 14 -4.53 -10.27 -0.15
N LEU A 15 -5.06 -11.34 -0.76
CA LEU A 15 -4.66 -12.73 -0.48
C LEU A 15 -3.97 -13.38 -1.68
N SER A 16 -4.42 -13.06 -2.90
CA SER A 16 -3.83 -13.50 -4.17
C SER A 16 -3.77 -12.33 -5.16
N ILE A 17 -2.89 -12.43 -6.16
CA ILE A 17 -2.88 -11.51 -7.30
C ILE A 17 -4.00 -11.79 -8.30
N GLU A 18 -4.56 -13.00 -8.28
CA GLU A 18 -5.64 -13.43 -9.19
C GLU A 18 -6.95 -12.70 -8.93
N ASP A 19 -7.16 -12.25 -7.68
CA ASP A 19 -8.33 -11.46 -7.28
C ASP A 19 -8.25 -9.99 -7.71
N LEU A 20 -7.08 -9.56 -8.21
CA LEU A 20 -6.86 -8.16 -8.61
C LEU A 20 -7.18 -7.97 -10.09
N SER A 21 -8.10 -7.06 -10.37
CA SER A 21 -8.32 -6.62 -11.75
C SER A 21 -7.10 -5.83 -12.27
N PRO A 22 -6.92 -5.73 -13.60
CA PRO A 22 -5.89 -4.85 -14.16
C PRO A 22 -6.00 -3.40 -13.68
N VAL A 23 -7.22 -2.91 -13.38
CA VAL A 23 -7.43 -1.57 -12.83
C VAL A 23 -6.87 -1.46 -11.41
N ASP A 24 -7.15 -2.45 -10.55
CA ASP A 24 -6.64 -2.51 -9.18
C ASP A 24 -5.11 -2.59 -9.14
N ILE A 25 -4.50 -3.36 -10.04
CA ILE A 25 -3.04 -3.46 -10.14
C ILE A 25 -2.45 -2.09 -10.50
N ASN A 26 -2.96 -1.44 -11.54
CA ASN A 26 -2.48 -0.12 -11.94
C ASN A 26 -2.70 0.92 -10.83
N LEU A 27 -3.81 0.83 -10.10
CA LEU A 27 -4.08 1.68 -8.94
C LEU A 27 -3.02 1.55 -7.84
N ILE A 28 -2.64 0.32 -7.50
CA ILE A 28 -1.58 0.04 -6.51
C ILE A 28 -0.24 0.61 -7.00
N LEU A 29 0.12 0.37 -8.27
CA LEU A 29 1.38 0.82 -8.85
C LEU A 29 1.46 2.35 -8.91
N ASP A 30 0.42 3.02 -9.39
CA ASP A 30 0.35 4.49 -9.43
C ASP A 30 0.43 5.10 -8.01
N LEU A 31 -0.25 4.48 -7.04
CA LEU A 31 -0.18 4.93 -5.65
C LEU A 31 1.24 4.73 -5.09
N SER A 32 1.91 3.64 -5.44
CA SER A 32 3.27 3.33 -4.99
C SER A 32 4.28 4.40 -5.41
N GLU A 33 4.18 4.95 -6.62
CA GLU A 33 5.05 6.02 -7.11
C GLU A 33 4.96 7.31 -6.25
N ASN A 34 3.76 7.61 -5.74
CA ASN A 34 3.58 8.72 -4.81
C ASN A 34 4.32 8.49 -3.48
N TYR A 35 4.26 7.25 -2.95
CA TYR A 35 4.97 6.88 -1.72
C TYR A 35 6.48 6.76 -1.91
N VAL A 36 6.95 6.35 -3.08
CA VAL A 36 8.38 6.40 -3.44
C VAL A 36 8.87 7.85 -3.40
N SER A 37 8.10 8.77 -3.99
CA SER A 37 8.42 10.21 -3.96
C SER A 37 8.41 10.78 -2.54
N LEU A 38 7.42 10.40 -1.72
CA LEU A 38 7.37 10.77 -0.30
C LEU A 38 8.57 10.23 0.50
N ASN A 39 8.97 8.99 0.27
CA ASN A 39 10.12 8.40 0.96
C ASN A 39 11.46 9.10 0.64
N LYS A 40 11.54 9.72 -0.54
CA LYS A 40 12.70 10.53 -0.98
C LYS A 40 12.66 11.98 -0.46
N SER A 41 11.51 12.46 0.04
CA SER A 41 11.37 13.82 0.54
C SER A 41 12.05 14.00 1.92
N GLN A 42 12.24 15.25 2.33
CA GLN A 42 12.75 15.58 3.67
C GLN A 42 11.72 15.28 4.77
N ASP A 43 10.44 15.50 4.50
CA ASP A 43 9.34 15.21 5.43
C ASP A 43 8.57 13.96 5.01
N LYS A 44 8.89 12.86 5.68
CA LYS A 44 8.36 11.52 5.38
C LYS A 44 7.11 11.18 6.19
N LYS A 45 6.73 12.01 7.17
CA LYS A 45 5.66 11.66 8.12
C LYS A 45 4.30 12.00 7.54
N ILE A 46 3.43 10.99 7.50
CA ILE A 46 2.01 11.16 7.18
C ILE A 46 1.15 10.63 8.32
N SER A 47 -0.01 11.25 8.54
CA SER A 47 -0.92 10.93 9.65
C SER A 47 -2.08 10.01 9.24
N LYS A 48 -2.06 9.46 8.01
CA LYS A 48 -3.20 8.75 7.41
C LYS A 48 -3.67 7.51 8.19
N LEU A 49 -2.75 6.86 8.91
CA LEU A 49 -3.03 5.68 9.76
C LEU A 49 -2.89 5.98 11.26
N LYS A 50 -2.89 7.26 11.67
CA LYS A 50 -2.72 7.65 13.08
C LYS A 50 -3.80 6.98 13.94
N GLY A 51 -3.37 6.32 15.03
CA GLY A 51 -4.26 5.60 15.94
C GLY A 51 -4.64 4.19 15.48
N LYS A 52 -4.06 3.67 14.38
CA LYS A 52 -4.17 2.26 13.97
C LYS A 52 -2.92 1.49 14.36
N THR A 53 -3.09 0.22 14.72
CA THR A 53 -1.99 -0.73 14.99
C THR A 53 -1.87 -1.69 13.82
N LEU A 54 -0.67 -1.83 13.27
CA LEU A 54 -0.34 -2.85 12.26
C LEU A 54 0.20 -4.10 12.97
N ILE A 55 -0.42 -5.25 12.71
CA ILE A 55 0.02 -6.54 13.27
C ILE A 55 0.76 -7.31 12.18
N ASN A 56 2.06 -7.55 12.40
CA ASN A 56 2.89 -8.36 11.52
C ASN A 56 3.04 -9.76 12.11
N LEU A 57 2.34 -10.75 11.54
CA LEU A 57 2.37 -12.15 11.97
C LEU A 57 3.19 -12.98 10.99
N PHE A 58 4.25 -13.63 11.49
CA PHE A 58 5.10 -14.51 10.70
C PHE A 58 5.28 -15.84 11.47
N PHE A 59 4.97 -16.96 10.83
CA PHE A 59 5.25 -18.30 11.36
C PHE A 59 6.71 -18.72 11.14
N GLU A 60 7.38 -18.09 10.17
CA GLU A 60 8.78 -18.31 9.80
C GLU A 60 9.49 -16.97 9.61
N SER A 61 10.82 -16.93 9.75
CA SER A 61 11.57 -15.67 9.65
C SER A 61 11.54 -15.09 8.22
N SER A 62 10.97 -13.88 8.05
CA SER A 62 11.05 -13.10 6.80
C SER A 62 11.52 -11.66 7.05
N THR A 63 12.80 -11.41 6.81
CA THR A 63 13.42 -10.11 7.14
C THR A 63 13.05 -9.01 6.15
N ARG A 64 13.07 -9.32 4.84
CA ARG A 64 12.75 -8.36 3.76
C ARG A 64 11.30 -7.86 3.81
N THR A 65 10.36 -8.68 4.27
CA THR A 65 8.95 -8.31 4.37
C THR A 65 8.64 -7.50 5.64
N ARG A 66 9.42 -7.71 6.70
CA ARG A 66 9.15 -7.10 8.02
C ARG A 66 9.65 -5.66 8.15
N THR A 67 10.74 -5.31 7.46
CA THR A 67 11.45 -4.01 7.61
C THR A 67 11.01 -3.00 6.56
#